data_AF-A0AAD5MWG9-F1
#
_entry.id   AF-A0AAD5MWG9-F1
#
_cell.length_a   1.000
_cell.length_b   1.000
_cell.length_c   1.000
_cell.angle_alpha   90.00
_cell.angle_beta   90.00
_cell.angle_gamma   90.00
#
_symmetry.space_group_name_H-M   'P 1'
#
loop_
_entity.id
_entity.type
_entity.pdbx_description
1 polymer ?
#
loop_
_entity_poly.entity_id
_entity_poly.type
_entity_poly.pdbx_seq_one_letter_code
_entity_poly.pdbx_strand_id
1 'polypeptide(L)'
;MGRWMDQCHVHYALTTYAFLLATMQGLITNNVLDLGRDVVTIKRVRVNNTKEYIKYCGSGETEPRCKGFVTEDGEPATPASKAHVQKDGKLIFDPFAATDAGLYSSPDQGPIVTNKSGAYFAVLNKHISLIVKEQPPSS
;
A
#
# COMPACT_ATOMS: atom_id res chain seq x y z
N MET A 1 32.89 47.28 -17.32
CA MET A 1 31.76 48.05 -16.74
C MET A 1 30.73 48.19 -17.84
N GLY A 2 29.51 47.67 -17.83
CA GLY A 2 28.70 46.93 -16.86
C GLY A 2 27.32 46.98 -17.51
N ARG A 3 26.89 45.86 -18.09
CA ARG A 3 25.70 45.72 -18.95
C ARG A 3 24.51 45.33 -18.06
N TRP A 4 23.47 46.16 -18.02
CA TRP A 4 22.15 45.86 -17.42
C TRP A 4 21.12 46.58 -18.32
N MET A 5 20.50 45.95 -19.33
CA MET A 5 19.36 45.01 -19.30
C MET A 5 18.18 45.49 -18.45
N ASP A 6 17.53 46.55 -18.95
CA ASP A 6 16.09 46.74 -18.82
C ASP A 6 15.36 45.61 -19.56
N GLN A 7 14.52 44.82 -18.87
CA GLN A 7 13.35 44.20 -19.52
C GLN A 7 12.34 43.57 -18.54
N CYS A 8 11.07 43.88 -18.85
CA CYS A 8 9.88 43.02 -18.79
C CYS A 8 9.12 42.88 -17.46
N HIS A 9 8.11 43.75 -17.31
CA HIS A 9 6.79 43.34 -16.83
C HIS A 9 6.19 42.28 -17.76
N VAL A 10 5.91 41.07 -17.27
CA VAL A 10 4.71 40.33 -17.68
C VAL A 10 4.18 39.51 -16.49
N HIS A 11 2.97 39.87 -16.03
CA HIS A 11 2.16 39.03 -15.17
C HIS A 11 1.76 37.76 -15.95
N TYR A 12 2.21 36.59 -15.52
CA TYR A 12 1.60 35.32 -15.93
C TYR A 12 1.07 34.57 -14.72
N ALA A 13 -0.23 34.35 -14.79
CA ALA A 13 -1.06 33.69 -13.83
C ALA A 13 -0.73 32.20 -13.67
N LEU A 14 -0.80 31.74 -12.42
CA LEU A 14 -1.49 30.52 -11.98
C LEU A 14 -1.67 29.44 -13.05
N THR A 15 -0.78 28.45 -13.08
CA THR A 15 -1.15 27.02 -13.12
C THR A 15 0.07 26.19 -12.71
N THR A 16 0.46 26.27 -11.43
CA THR A 16 1.16 25.12 -10.85
C THR A 16 0.18 23.97 -10.90
N TYR A 17 0.39 23.06 -11.85
CA TYR A 17 -0.21 21.73 -11.86
C TYR A 17 0.09 21.08 -10.51
N ALA A 18 -0.82 21.28 -9.56
CA ALA A 18 -0.88 20.50 -8.35
C ALA A 18 -1.22 19.08 -8.83
N PHE A 19 -0.18 18.28 -9.05
CA PHE A 19 -0.28 16.84 -9.11
C PHE A 19 -0.87 16.40 -7.76
N LEU A 20 -2.20 16.31 -7.71
CA LEU A 20 -2.94 15.76 -6.60
C LEU A 20 -2.74 14.24 -6.65
N LEU A 21 -1.54 13.79 -6.29
CA LEU A 21 -1.36 12.42 -5.84
C LEU A 21 -1.99 12.36 -4.46
N ALA A 22 -3.28 12.02 -4.43
CA ALA A 22 -3.97 11.62 -3.22
C ALA A 22 -3.29 10.36 -2.68
N THR A 23 -2.20 10.55 -1.93
CA THR A 23 -1.65 9.49 -1.10
C THR A 23 -2.60 9.35 0.08
N MET A 24 -3.46 8.34 0.04
CA MET A 24 -4.17 7.87 1.24
C MET A 24 -3.10 7.41 2.22
N GLN A 25 -2.66 8.32 3.08
CA GLN A 25 -1.68 8.04 4.12
C GLN A 25 -2.38 7.22 5.20
N GLY A 26 -2.16 5.90 5.19
CA GLY A 26 -2.57 5.05 6.29
C GLY A 26 -1.57 5.19 7.44
N LEU A 27 -1.99 5.73 8.59
CA LEU A 27 -1.28 5.43 9.83
C LEU A 27 -1.58 3.97 10.18
N ILE A 28 -0.53 3.16 10.30
CA ILE A 28 -0.64 1.88 10.99
C ILE A 28 -0.90 2.22 12.45
N THR A 29 -2.15 2.09 12.89
CA THR A 29 -2.46 2.08 14.31
C THR A 29 -2.27 0.64 14.78
N ASN A 30 -1.31 0.43 15.69
CA ASN A 30 -1.07 -0.85 16.38
C ASN A 30 -0.55 -2.03 15.52
N ASN A 31 0.25 -1.78 14.49
CA ASN A 31 0.82 -2.83 13.62
C ASN A 31 -0.21 -3.69 12.88
N VAL A 32 -1.45 -3.21 12.70
CA VAL A 32 -2.52 -3.93 12.00
C VAL A 32 -2.86 -3.24 10.68
N LEU A 33 -2.98 -4.03 9.62
CA LEU A 33 -3.47 -3.60 8.32
C LEU A 33 -4.73 -4.39 7.94
N ASP A 34 -5.80 -3.67 7.60
CA ASP A 34 -7.12 -4.21 7.32
C ASP A 34 -7.61 -3.75 5.93
N LEU A 35 -7.68 -4.70 4.98
CA LEU A 35 -8.14 -4.47 3.61
C LEU A 35 -9.66 -4.66 3.45
N GLY A 36 -10.38 -4.94 4.53
CA GLY A 36 -11.82 -5.18 4.53
C GLY A 36 -12.16 -6.66 4.43
N ARG A 37 -13.35 -6.94 3.89
CA ARG A 37 -13.94 -8.29 3.86
C ARG A 37 -13.31 -9.18 2.80
N ASP A 38 -13.47 -10.48 2.97
CA ASP A 38 -13.12 -11.52 1.99
C ASP A 38 -11.62 -11.57 1.63
N VAL A 39 -10.77 -11.18 2.58
CA VAL A 39 -9.30 -11.19 2.42
C VAL A 39 -8.74 -12.47 3.01
N VAL A 40 -8.17 -13.33 2.17
CA VAL A 40 -7.42 -14.52 2.61
C VAL A 40 -5.93 -14.32 2.31
N THR A 41 -5.65 -13.82 1.12
CA THR A 41 -4.35 -13.51 0.56
C THR A 41 -4.18 -11.99 0.54
N ILE A 42 -2.98 -11.56 0.93
CA ILE A 42 -2.55 -10.18 0.87
C ILE A 42 -1.37 -10.09 -0.09
N LYS A 43 -1.50 -9.17 -1.03
CA LYS A 43 -0.46 -8.78 -1.96
C LYS A 43 0.19 -7.51 -1.46
N ARG A 44 1.52 -7.48 -1.44
CA ARG A 44 2.34 -6.29 -1.26
C ARG A 44 3.12 -6.02 -2.53
N VAL A 45 3.16 -4.77 -2.96
CA VAL A 45 4.11 -4.28 -3.97
C VAL A 45 5.05 -3.32 -3.27
N ARG A 46 6.33 -3.67 -3.18
CA ARG A 46 7.36 -2.80 -2.62
C ARG A 46 7.65 -1.62 -3.53
N VAL A 47 8.37 -0.63 -3.00
CA VAL A 47 8.81 0.56 -3.74
C VAL A 47 9.65 0.21 -4.98
N ASN A 48 10.39 -0.90 -4.94
CA ASN A 48 11.18 -1.41 -6.08
C ASN A 48 10.35 -2.27 -7.06
N ASN A 49 9.02 -2.23 -6.99
CA ASN A 49 8.08 -3.03 -7.78
C ASN A 49 8.13 -4.55 -7.55
N THR A 50 8.84 -5.04 -6.54
CA THR A 50 8.76 -6.45 -6.15
C THR A 50 7.38 -6.75 -5.58
N LYS A 51 6.70 -7.74 -6.15
CA LYS A 51 5.41 -8.22 -5.68
C LYS A 51 5.59 -9.42 -4.76
N GLU A 52 4.88 -9.42 -3.66
CA GLU A 52 4.97 -10.43 -2.63
C GLU A 52 3.57 -10.79 -2.11
N TYR A 53 3.42 -12.00 -1.60
CA TYR A 53 2.16 -12.55 -1.16
C TYR A 53 2.30 -13.23 0.19
N ILE A 54 1.31 -13.06 1.05
CA ILE A 54 1.14 -13.78 2.30
C ILE A 54 -0.34 -14.15 2.42
N LYS A 55 -0.69 -15.28 3.02
CA LYS A 55 -2.10 -15.63 3.25
C LYS A 55 -2.34 -16.16 4.65
N TYR A 56 -3.59 -16.10 5.09
CA TYR A 56 -4.04 -16.90 6.23
C TYR A 56 -4.02 -18.38 5.84
N CYS A 57 -3.56 -19.20 6.76
CA CYS A 57 -3.53 -20.66 6.60
C CYS A 57 -4.18 -21.31 7.81
N GLY A 58 -5.04 -22.30 7.55
CA GLY A 58 -5.65 -23.10 8.59
C GLY A 58 -4.66 -24.09 9.23
N SER A 59 -5.12 -24.78 10.28
CA SER A 59 -4.35 -25.86 10.91
C SER A 59 -4.01 -26.94 9.87
N GLY A 60 -2.71 -27.24 9.72
CA GLY A 60 -2.20 -28.29 8.82
C GLY A 60 -1.73 -27.79 7.46
N GLU A 61 -2.00 -26.54 7.09
CA GLU A 61 -1.43 -25.93 5.88
C GLU A 61 0.03 -25.50 6.13
N THR A 62 0.94 -25.91 5.24
CA THR A 62 2.39 -25.72 5.42
C THR A 62 3.06 -24.96 4.28
N GLU A 63 2.27 -24.39 3.37
CA GLU A 63 2.77 -23.63 2.22
C GLU A 63 3.70 -22.48 2.67
N PRO A 64 4.73 -22.10 1.87
CA PRO A 64 5.63 -21.00 2.22
C PRO A 64 4.92 -19.68 2.57
N ARG A 65 3.87 -19.33 1.80
CA ARG A 65 3.02 -18.15 2.00
C ARG A 65 2.23 -18.13 3.32
N CYS A 66 2.20 -19.25 4.07
CA CYS A 66 1.61 -19.33 5.41
C CYS A 66 2.53 -18.78 6.50
N LYS A 67 3.84 -18.74 6.25
CA LYS A 67 4.87 -18.41 7.26
C LYS A 67 5.43 -17.01 7.11
N GLY A 68 5.07 -16.32 6.03
CA GLY A 68 5.54 -14.98 5.73
C GLY A 68 5.30 -14.60 4.27
N PHE A 69 5.85 -13.46 3.88
CA PHE A 69 5.80 -13.00 2.49
C PHE A 69 6.70 -13.86 1.59
N VAL A 70 6.17 -14.21 0.42
CA VAL A 70 6.91 -14.86 -0.66
C VAL A 70 6.76 -14.07 -1.95
N THR A 71 7.73 -14.15 -2.86
CA THR A 71 7.68 -13.51 -4.19
C THR A 71 6.66 -14.20 -5.12
N GLU A 72 6.45 -13.66 -6.32
CA GLU A 72 5.65 -14.35 -7.37
C GLU A 72 6.18 -15.74 -7.69
N ASP A 73 7.49 -15.96 -7.55
CA ASP A 73 8.15 -17.25 -7.81
C ASP A 73 8.02 -18.24 -6.64
N GLY A 74 7.41 -17.82 -5.52
CA GLY A 74 7.24 -18.65 -4.32
C GLY A 74 8.42 -18.66 -3.35
N GLU A 75 9.46 -17.88 -3.64
CA GLU A 75 10.64 -17.76 -2.78
C GLU A 75 10.38 -16.80 -1.60
N PRO A 76 11.00 -17.02 -0.42
CA PRO A 76 10.88 -16.09 0.69
C PRO A 76 11.29 -14.65 0.33
N ALA A 77 10.45 -13.70 0.72
CA ALA A 77 10.72 -12.27 0.51
C ALA A 77 11.99 -11.82 1.24
N THR A 78 12.82 -11.02 0.56
CA THR A 78 14.04 -10.43 1.12
C THR A 78 14.02 -8.91 0.94
N PRO A 79 14.19 -8.11 2.01
CA PRO A 79 14.33 -8.52 3.41
C PRO A 79 13.03 -9.12 3.98
N ALA A 80 13.17 -10.09 4.89
CA ALA A 80 12.02 -10.75 5.50
C ALA A 80 11.21 -9.81 6.37
N SER A 81 9.89 -10.00 6.38
CA SER A 81 8.95 -9.30 7.24
C SER A 81 8.44 -10.25 8.32
N LYS A 82 8.39 -9.78 9.57
CA LYS A 82 7.73 -10.52 10.65
C LYS A 82 6.25 -10.17 10.64
N ALA A 83 5.48 -10.90 9.85
CA ALA A 83 4.06 -10.64 9.68
C ALA A 83 3.27 -11.94 9.49
N HIS A 84 1.99 -11.90 9.85
CA HIS A 84 1.05 -13.00 9.63
C HIS A 84 -0.36 -12.46 9.36
N VAL A 85 -1.16 -13.23 8.63
CA VAL A 85 -2.57 -12.91 8.38
C VAL A 85 -3.43 -13.69 9.36
N GLN A 86 -4.41 -13.03 9.98
CA GLN A 86 -5.38 -13.66 10.86
C GLN A 86 -6.57 -14.23 10.05
N LYS A 87 -7.37 -15.09 10.70
CA LYS A 87 -8.55 -15.72 10.09
C LYS A 87 -9.58 -14.71 9.58
N ASP A 88 -9.64 -13.52 10.18
CA ASP A 88 -10.54 -12.43 9.78
C ASP A 88 -9.96 -11.56 8.65
N GLY A 89 -8.80 -11.91 8.09
CA GLY A 89 -8.18 -11.24 6.95
C GLY A 89 -7.26 -10.08 7.31
N LYS A 90 -7.02 -9.82 8.60
CA LYS A 90 -6.13 -8.75 9.05
C LYS A 90 -4.67 -9.18 8.97
N LEU A 91 -3.82 -8.29 8.45
CA LEU A 91 -2.37 -8.44 8.49
C LEU A 91 -1.83 -7.83 9.78
N ILE A 92 -1.03 -8.59 10.51
CA ILE A 92 -0.35 -8.15 11.72
C ILE A 92 1.15 -8.12 11.47
N PHE A 93 1.80 -7.02 11.81
CA PHE A 93 3.27 -6.92 11.87
C PHE A 93 3.73 -7.04 13.34
N ASP A 94 4.78 -7.83 13.59
CA ASP A 94 5.33 -7.99 14.93
C ASP A 94 6.85 -8.24 14.92
N PRO A 95 7.67 -7.17 14.94
CA PRO A 95 7.31 -5.75 14.88
C PRO A 95 7.18 -5.25 13.44
N PHE A 96 6.60 -4.06 13.27
CA PHE A 96 6.67 -3.32 12.00
C PHE A 96 8.09 -2.79 11.74
N ALA A 97 8.57 -2.92 10.51
CA ALA A 97 9.86 -2.42 10.06
C ALA A 97 9.70 -1.45 8.87
N ALA A 98 10.68 -0.57 8.66
CA ALA A 98 10.65 0.36 7.52
C ALA A 98 10.61 -0.37 6.16
N THR A 99 11.18 -1.58 6.11
CA THR A 99 11.14 -2.47 4.94
C THR A 99 9.75 -2.98 4.62
N ASP A 100 8.77 -2.80 5.50
CA ASP A 100 7.38 -3.15 5.24
C ASP A 100 6.63 -2.08 4.44
N ALA A 101 7.26 -0.94 4.12
CA ALA A 101 6.68 0.04 3.23
C ALA A 101 6.32 -0.56 1.86
N GLY A 102 5.14 -0.21 1.37
CA GLY A 102 4.63 -0.74 0.11
C GLY A 102 3.15 -0.45 -0.13
N LEU A 103 2.67 -0.85 -1.29
CA LEU A 103 1.27 -0.84 -1.67
C LEU A 103 0.65 -2.21 -1.37
N TYR A 104 -0.38 -2.21 -0.54
CA TYR A 104 -1.09 -3.42 -0.11
C TYR A 104 -2.46 -3.51 -0.76
N SER A 105 -2.81 -4.70 -1.24
CA SER A 105 -4.12 -5.05 -1.77
C SER A 105 -4.40 -6.54 -1.55
N SER A 106 -5.61 -7.01 -1.87
CA SER A 106 -5.92 -8.44 -1.87
C SER A 106 -6.30 -8.88 -3.29
N PRO A 107 -5.68 -9.95 -3.83
CA PRO A 107 -6.06 -10.51 -5.12
C PRO A 107 -7.41 -11.25 -5.07
N ASP A 108 -7.91 -11.57 -3.87
CA ASP A 108 -9.16 -12.30 -3.70
C ASP A 108 -10.39 -11.40 -3.93
N GLN A 109 -10.21 -10.09 -3.77
CA GLN A 109 -11.29 -9.14 -3.87
C GLN A 109 -11.51 -8.73 -5.34
N GLY A 110 -12.70 -9.01 -5.88
CA GLY A 110 -13.21 -8.46 -7.15
C GLY A 110 -14.00 -7.15 -6.95
N PRO A 111 -14.20 -6.32 -7.99
CA PRO A 111 -14.83 -5.00 -7.84
C PRO A 111 -16.17 -5.07 -7.11
N ILE A 112 -16.42 -4.09 -6.24
CA ILE A 112 -17.68 -3.99 -5.49
C ILE A 112 -18.76 -3.55 -6.47
N VAL A 113 -19.65 -4.48 -6.83
CA VAL A 113 -20.79 -4.22 -7.70
C VAL A 113 -22.02 -3.90 -6.88
N THR A 114 -22.57 -2.70 -7.07
CA THR A 114 -23.87 -2.30 -6.51
C THR A 114 -24.88 -2.15 -7.64
N ASN A 115 -26.03 -2.81 -7.50
CA ASN A 115 -27.18 -2.60 -8.39
C ASN A 115 -28.18 -1.66 -7.69
N LYS A 116 -28.46 -0.52 -8.31
CA LYS A 116 -29.59 0.34 -7.91
C LYS A 116 -30.43 0.63 -9.15
N SER A 117 -31.68 0.15 -9.13
CA SER A 117 -32.68 0.44 -10.16
C SER A 117 -32.23 0.13 -11.59
N GLY A 118 -31.49 -0.98 -11.79
CA GLY A 118 -31.01 -1.40 -13.10
C GLY A 118 -29.69 -0.76 -13.54
N ALA A 119 -29.14 0.19 -12.76
CA ALA A 119 -27.79 0.70 -12.94
C ALA A 119 -26.78 -0.11 -12.12
N TYR A 120 -25.69 -0.54 -12.77
CA TYR A 120 -24.56 -1.21 -12.15
C TYR A 120 -23.45 -0.21 -11.87
N PHE A 121 -23.03 -0.12 -10.62
CA PHE A 121 -21.86 0.65 -10.19
C PHE A 121 -20.79 -0.31 -9.73
N ALA A 122 -19.59 -0.24 -10.34
CA ALA A 122 -18.44 -1.02 -9.93
C ALA A 122 -17.38 -0.07 -9.34
N VAL A 123 -16.94 -0.35 -8.11
CA VAL A 123 -15.84 0.38 -7.46
C VAL A 123 -14.67 -0.58 -7.24
N LEU A 124 -13.44 -0.09 -7.47
CA LEU A 124 -12.23 -0.85 -7.20
C LEU A 124 -12.09 -1.15 -5.70
N ASN A 125 -11.44 -2.26 -5.37
CA ASN A 125 -11.21 -2.65 -3.99
C ASN A 125 -10.18 -1.77 -3.29
N LYS A 126 -10.10 -1.96 -1.98
CA LYS A 126 -9.26 -1.17 -1.09
C LYS A 126 -7.79 -1.45 -1.36
N HIS A 127 -7.04 -0.39 -1.64
CA HIS A 127 -5.59 -0.39 -1.68
C HIS A 127 -5.09 0.53 -0.57
N ILE A 128 -4.05 0.11 0.17
CA ILE A 128 -3.44 0.90 1.25
C ILE A 128 -1.97 1.11 0.91
N SER A 129 -1.53 2.37 0.86
CA SER A 129 -0.11 2.69 0.76
C SER A 129 0.46 2.92 2.16
N LEU A 130 1.44 2.09 2.54
CA LEU A 130 2.23 2.27 3.75
C LEU A 130 3.51 3.01 3.39
N ILE A 131 3.64 4.22 3.95
CA ILE A 131 4.78 5.10 3.76
C ILE A 131 5.41 5.35 5.12
N VAL A 132 6.71 5.14 5.24
CA VAL A 132 7.47 5.42 6.46
C VAL A 132 7.81 6.90 6.45
N LYS A 133 7.32 7.63 7.46
CA LYS A 133 7.77 8.99 7.75
C LYS A 133 8.74 8.94 8.90
N GLU A 134 9.89 9.57 8.74
CA GLU A 134 10.83 9.75 9.83
C GLU A 134 10.18 10.70 10.86
N GLN A 135 10.07 10.24 12.10
CA GLN A 135 9.62 11.11 13.19
C GLN A 135 10.81 12.04 13.51
N PRO A 136 10.66 13.38 13.42
CA PRO A 136 11.75 14.28 13.75
C PRO A 136 12.18 14.01 15.21
N PRO A 137 13.49 14.08 15.52
CA PRO A 137 13.96 13.86 16.87
C PRO A 137 13.26 14.85 17.81
N SER A 138 12.67 14.33 18.88
CA SER A 138 12.13 15.16 19.96
C SER A 138 13.29 15.91 20.60
N SER A 139 13.42 17.19 20.28
CA SER A 139 14.31 18.14 20.95
C SER A 139 13.89 18.37 22.40
#